data_AF-A0AAV6VYW7-F1
#
_entry.id   AF-A0AAV6VYW7-F1
#
_cell.length_a   1.000
_cell.length_b   1.000
_cell.length_c   1.000
_cell.angle_alpha   90.00
_cell.angle_beta   90.00
_cell.angle_gamma   90.00
#
_symmetry.space_group_name_H-M   'P 1'
#
loop_
_entity.id
_entity.type
_entity.pdbx_description
1 polymer ?
#
loop_
_entity_poly.entity_id
_entity_poly.type
_entity_poly.pdbx_seq_one_letter_code
_entity_poly.pdbx_strand_id
1 'polypeptide(L)'
;MRGTRGYLAPEWILGVAITTKADVYSYGMMLFEILSGRRNLEDFIEDNKKLTFPCLAASVTIEGGDVLGLLDPLLDKADVDVEEVSRVCRVACWCIQDDESIRPSMGQVVGILERVTDVNLPPMPRSLRVLGARQKEMVFFTNTSRGVSSQVKSTTLSGSSIEMRV
;
A
#
# COMPACT_ATOMS: atom_id res chain seq x y z
N MET A 1 25.13 -7.63 -6.63
CA MET A 1 23.73 -7.47 -7.06
C MET A 1 23.71 -6.76 -8.40
N ARG A 2 23.08 -7.31 -9.44
CA ARG A 2 22.89 -6.66 -10.75
C ARG A 2 21.39 -6.49 -10.98
N GLY A 3 20.97 -5.37 -11.59
CA GLY A 3 19.57 -5.09 -11.94
C GLY A 3 19.19 -3.62 -11.73
N THR A 4 18.06 -3.21 -12.29
CA THR A 4 17.60 -1.81 -12.30
C THR A 4 16.70 -1.54 -11.09
N ARG A 5 17.12 -0.62 -10.23
CA ARG A 5 16.33 -0.19 -9.06
C ARG A 5 14.94 0.27 -9.53
N GLY A 6 13.90 -0.10 -8.79
CA GLY A 6 12.50 0.21 -9.15
C GLY A 6 11.84 -0.83 -10.05
N TYR A 7 12.54 -1.87 -10.50
CA TYR A 7 11.96 -2.97 -11.29
C TYR A 7 12.30 -4.35 -10.69
N LEU A 8 13.12 -4.38 -9.64
CA LEU A 8 13.56 -5.60 -8.99
C LEU A 8 12.44 -6.21 -8.17
N ALA A 9 12.16 -7.49 -8.43
CA ALA A 9 11.22 -8.26 -7.63
C ALA A 9 11.72 -8.44 -6.18
N PRO A 10 10.81 -8.56 -5.19
CA PRO A 10 11.19 -8.71 -3.78
C PRO A 10 12.14 -9.86 -3.52
N GLU A 11 11.95 -11.01 -4.18
CA GLU A 11 12.82 -12.17 -4.06
C GLU A 11 14.27 -11.89 -4.49
N TRP A 12 14.46 -11.03 -5.50
CA TRP A 12 15.77 -10.59 -5.94
C TRP A 12 16.45 -9.71 -4.88
N ILE A 13 15.66 -8.89 -4.18
CA ILE A 13 16.15 -8.00 -3.12
C ILE A 13 16.53 -8.80 -1.87
N LEU A 14 15.70 -9.78 -1.52
CA LEU A 14 15.89 -10.65 -0.36
C LEU A 14 16.97 -11.72 -0.57
N GLY A 15 17.49 -11.86 -1.80
CA GLY A 15 18.54 -12.84 -2.12
C GLY A 15 18.06 -14.29 -2.04
N VAL A 16 16.76 -14.52 -2.18
CA VAL A 16 16.19 -15.88 -2.26
C VAL A 16 16.22 -16.38 -3.71
N ALA A 17 15.75 -17.60 -3.96
CA ALA A 17 15.76 -18.19 -5.30
C ALA A 17 14.99 -17.32 -6.30
N ILE A 18 15.66 -16.94 -7.39
CA ILE A 18 15.07 -16.15 -8.47
C ILE A 18 14.42 -17.10 -9.47
N THR A 19 13.18 -16.80 -9.83
CA THR A 19 12.41 -17.54 -10.84
C THR A 19 12.09 -16.65 -12.04
N THR A 20 11.48 -17.22 -13.08
CA THR A 20 10.94 -16.45 -14.21
C THR A 20 9.84 -15.45 -13.80
N LYS A 21 9.29 -15.57 -12.58
CA LYS A 21 8.32 -14.61 -12.04
C LYS A 21 8.96 -13.27 -11.66
N ALA A 22 10.28 -13.19 -11.54
CA ALA A 22 10.97 -11.92 -11.37
C ALA A 22 10.80 -11.03 -12.61
N ASP A 23 10.84 -11.61 -13.81
CA ASP A 23 10.61 -10.88 -15.06
C ASP A 23 9.17 -10.37 -15.17
N VAL A 24 8.20 -11.18 -14.71
CA VAL A 24 6.77 -10.77 -14.63
C VAL A 24 6.62 -9.54 -13.74
N TYR A 25 7.29 -9.52 -12.58
CA TYR A 25 7.27 -8.36 -11.69
C TYR A 25 7.85 -7.12 -12.38
N SER A 26 9.02 -7.24 -13.01
CA SER A 26 9.64 -6.13 -13.73
C SER A 26 8.75 -5.61 -14.86
N TYR A 27 8.03 -6.49 -15.55
CA TYR A 27 7.05 -6.12 -16.57
C TYR A 27 5.86 -5.34 -15.98
N GLY A 28 5.34 -5.77 -14.82
CA GLY A 28 4.30 -5.02 -14.11
C GLY A 28 4.73 -3.60 -13.74
N MET A 29 5.97 -3.44 -13.26
CA MET A 29 6.55 -2.12 -12.99
C MET A 29 6.67 -1.29 -14.28
N MET A 30 7.11 -1.89 -15.38
CA MET A 30 7.17 -1.21 -16.69
C MET A 30 5.78 -0.75 -17.16
N LEU A 31 4.73 -1.55 -16.97
CA LEU A 31 3.37 -1.13 -17.32
C LEU A 31 2.93 0.12 -16.55
N PHE A 32 3.25 0.20 -15.26
CA PHE A 32 2.95 1.39 -14.46
C PHE A 32 3.72 2.64 -14.92
N GLU A 33 4.98 2.48 -15.32
CA GLU A 33 5.75 3.58 -15.91
C GLU A 33 5.16 4.04 -17.25
N ILE A 34 4.68 3.11 -18.09
CA ILE A 34 4.00 3.47 -19.35
C ILE A 34 2.70 4.22 -19.06
N LEU A 35 1.90 3.75 -18.10
CA LEU A 35 0.64 4.39 -17.74
C LEU A 35 0.85 5.81 -17.24
N SER A 36 1.79 6.02 -16.33
CA SER A 36 2.05 7.34 -15.73
C SER A 36 2.90 8.28 -16.58
N GLY A 37 3.68 7.75 -17.53
CA GLY A 37 4.75 8.49 -18.19
C GLY A 37 5.90 8.90 -17.27
N ARG A 38 5.98 8.33 -16.05
CA ARG A 38 6.93 8.73 -14.99
C ARG A 38 7.73 7.55 -14.47
N ARG A 39 8.92 7.82 -13.92
CA ARG A 39 9.77 6.77 -13.35
C ARG A 39 9.15 6.22 -12.06
N ASN A 40 9.14 4.89 -11.90
CA ASN A 40 8.55 4.21 -10.73
C ASN A 40 9.18 4.56 -9.37
N LEU A 41 10.40 5.11 -9.37
CA LEU A 41 11.11 5.54 -8.16
C LEU A 41 10.83 6.99 -7.76
N GLU A 42 10.09 7.75 -8.56
CA GLU A 42 9.70 9.10 -8.20
C GLU A 42 8.62 9.04 -7.10
N ASP A 43 8.90 9.73 -5.99
CA ASP A 43 7.97 9.83 -4.85
C ASP A 43 6.75 10.68 -5.24
N PHE A 44 5.56 10.15 -5.05
CA PHE A 44 4.31 10.88 -5.04
C PHE A 44 4.02 11.30 -3.61
N ILE A 45 3.62 12.55 -3.42
CA ILE A 45 3.17 13.06 -2.12
C ILE A 45 1.66 13.12 -2.19
N GLU A 46 1.01 12.17 -1.52
CA GLU A 46 -0.43 12.18 -1.31
C GLU A 46 -0.69 12.10 0.19
N ASP A 47 -1.49 13.03 0.73
CA ASP A 47 -1.80 13.13 2.16
C ASP A 47 -0.57 13.07 3.11
N ASN A 48 0.51 13.79 2.76
CA ASN A 48 1.81 13.78 3.48
C ASN A 48 2.51 12.42 3.56
N LYS A 49 2.11 11.44 2.74
CA LYS A 49 2.77 10.14 2.61
C LYS A 49 3.55 10.12 1.30
N LYS A 50 4.82 9.68 1.37
CA LYS A 50 5.61 9.35 0.19
C LYS A 50 5.21 7.98 -0.31
N LEU A 51 4.52 7.95 -1.44
CA LEU A 51 4.07 6.75 -2.13
C LEU A 51 4.80 6.62 -3.46
N THR A 52 5.20 5.42 -3.83
CA THR A 52 5.62 5.15 -5.22
C THR A 52 4.40 5.03 -6.11
N PHE A 53 4.49 5.45 -7.38
CA PHE A 53 3.36 5.36 -8.32
C PHE A 53 2.67 3.99 -8.35
N PRO A 54 3.37 2.84 -8.38
CA PRO A 54 2.71 1.53 -8.41
C PRO A 54 1.80 1.27 -7.20
N CYS A 55 2.12 1.86 -6.05
CA CYS A 55 1.26 1.76 -4.86
C CYS A 55 -0.01 2.60 -5.05
N LEU A 56 0.12 3.85 -5.51
CA LEU A 56 -1.03 4.71 -5.81
C LEU A 56 -1.95 4.08 -6.86
N ALA A 57 -1.37 3.62 -7.96
CA ALA A 57 -2.12 2.99 -9.04
C ALA A 57 -2.84 1.73 -8.56
N ALA A 58 -2.20 0.92 -7.71
CA ALA A 58 -2.82 -0.27 -7.13
C ALA A 58 -3.96 0.05 -6.15
N SER A 59 -3.86 1.09 -5.31
CA SER A 59 -4.97 1.48 -4.43
C SER A 59 -6.16 1.97 -5.23
N VAL A 60 -5.96 2.88 -6.19
CA VAL A 60 -7.01 3.39 -7.07
C VAL A 60 -7.69 2.26 -7.84
N THR A 61 -6.92 1.32 -8.38
CA THR A 61 -7.47 0.19 -9.17
C THR A 61 -8.30 -0.76 -8.32
N ILE A 62 -7.86 -1.05 -7.09
CA ILE A 62 -8.52 -2.03 -6.21
C ILE A 62 -9.74 -1.43 -5.52
N GLU A 63 -9.68 -0.15 -5.15
CA GLU A 63 -10.78 0.58 -4.50
C GLU A 63 -11.86 1.02 -5.51
N GLY A 64 -11.62 0.86 -6.81
CA GLY A 64 -12.55 1.28 -7.86
C GLY A 64 -12.57 2.80 -8.06
N GLY A 65 -11.44 3.46 -7.80
CA GLY A 65 -11.24 4.88 -8.07
C GLY A 65 -11.05 5.18 -9.56
N ASP A 66 -10.80 6.46 -9.85
CA ASP A 66 -10.61 6.93 -11.23
C ASP A 66 -9.24 6.50 -11.80
N VAL A 67 -9.25 5.47 -12.64
CA VAL A 67 -8.05 4.96 -13.30
C VAL A 67 -7.52 5.88 -14.41
N LEU A 68 -8.34 6.80 -14.94
CA LEU A 68 -7.88 7.75 -15.94
C LEU A 68 -6.96 8.81 -15.32
N GLY A 69 -7.21 9.18 -14.06
CA GLY A 69 -6.33 10.05 -13.29
C GLY A 69 -4.92 9.48 -13.05
N LEU A 70 -4.68 8.21 -13.37
CA LEU A 70 -3.36 7.57 -13.31
C LEU A 70 -2.54 7.76 -14.59
N LEU A 71 -3.17 8.21 -15.68
CA LEU A 71 -2.51 8.32 -16.98
C LEU A 71 -1.54 9.49 -17.06
N ASP A 72 -0.55 9.37 -17.95
CA ASP A 72 0.32 10.46 -18.35
C ASP A 72 -0.55 11.64 -18.85
N PRO A 73 -0.38 12.85 -18.30
CA PRO A 73 -1.09 14.04 -18.77
C PRO A 73 -0.92 14.33 -20.27
N LEU A 74 0.13 13.81 -20.92
CA LEU A 74 0.29 13.89 -22.37
C LEU A 74 -0.78 13.10 -23.15
N LEU A 75 -1.45 12.15 -22.49
CA LEU A 75 -2.53 11.33 -23.04
C LEU A 75 -3.93 11.93 -22.81
N ASP A 76 -4.07 13.03 -22.07
CA ASP A 76 -5.37 13.69 -21.77
C ASP A 76 -6.16 14.10 -23.02
N LYS A 77 -5.48 14.23 -24.17
CA LYS A 77 -6.07 14.63 -25.45
C LYS A 77 -6.32 13.44 -26.39
N ALA A 78 -5.91 12.24 -26.01
CA ALA A 78 -6.12 11.04 -26.78
C ALA A 78 -7.51 10.45 -26.47
N ASP A 79 -8.11 9.80 -27.46
CA ASP A 79 -9.30 8.99 -27.25
C ASP A 79 -8.88 7.67 -26.60
N VAL A 80 -8.92 7.63 -25.27
CA VAL A 80 -8.45 6.48 -24.47
C VAL A 80 -9.64 5.67 -23.98
N ASP A 81 -9.62 4.36 -24.26
CA ASP A 81 -10.61 3.41 -23.76
C ASP A 81 -10.37 3.10 -22.26
N VAL A 82 -11.32 3.51 -21.41
CA VAL A 82 -11.27 3.30 -19.96
C VAL A 82 -11.16 1.82 -19.59
N GLU A 83 -11.79 0.93 -20.37
CA GLU A 83 -11.75 -0.51 -20.11
C GLU A 83 -10.38 -1.11 -20.43
N GLU A 84 -9.68 -0.59 -21.45
CA GLU A 84 -8.29 -0.96 -21.71
C GLU A 84 -7.38 -0.54 -20.56
N VAL A 85 -7.50 0.72 -20.11
CA VAL A 85 -6.70 1.26 -19.00
C VAL A 85 -6.96 0.45 -17.74
N SER A 86 -8.24 0.21 -17.40
CA SER A 86 -8.61 -0.61 -16.25
C SER A 86 -7.99 -2.01 -16.32
N ARG A 87 -7.98 -2.64 -17.51
CA ARG A 87 -7.38 -3.96 -17.70
C ARG A 87 -5.87 -3.94 -17.51
N VAL A 88 -5.16 -2.97 -18.09
CA VAL A 88 -3.71 -2.82 -17.93
C VAL A 88 -3.38 -2.59 -16.45
N CYS A 89 -4.11 -1.72 -15.75
CA CYS A 89 -3.95 -1.48 -14.33
C CYS A 89 -4.11 -2.78 -13.51
N ARG A 90 -5.16 -3.56 -13.77
CA ARG A 90 -5.38 -4.85 -13.08
C ARG A 90 -4.26 -5.85 -13.34
N VAL A 91 -3.82 -6.01 -14.59
CA VAL A 91 -2.74 -6.96 -14.90
C VAL A 91 -1.41 -6.52 -14.28
N ALA A 92 -1.11 -5.21 -14.28
CA ALA A 92 0.08 -4.67 -13.64
C ALA A 92 0.05 -4.94 -12.13
N CYS A 93 -1.09 -4.71 -11.46
CA CYS A 93 -1.29 -5.01 -10.05
C CYS A 93 -1.11 -6.51 -9.72
N TRP A 94 -1.54 -7.42 -10.59
CA TRP A 94 -1.28 -8.86 -10.45
C TRP A 94 0.21 -9.21 -10.61
N CYS A 95 0.91 -8.52 -11.51
CA CYS A 95 2.33 -8.76 -11.77
C CYS A 95 3.22 -8.32 -10.60
N ILE A 96 2.88 -7.23 -9.90
CA ILE A 96 3.71 -6.66 -8.82
C ILE A 96 3.45 -7.25 -7.43
N GLN A 97 2.77 -8.39 -7.34
CA GLN A 97 2.51 -9.04 -6.05
C GLN A 97 3.79 -9.50 -5.37
N ASP A 98 3.87 -9.35 -4.05
CA ASP A 98 5.06 -9.75 -3.29
C ASP A 98 5.29 -11.26 -3.34
N ASP A 99 4.20 -12.04 -3.34
CA ASP A 99 4.24 -13.49 -3.47
C ASP A 99 4.33 -13.87 -4.95
N GLU A 100 5.45 -14.50 -5.35
CA GLU A 100 5.67 -14.90 -6.75
C GLU A 100 4.69 -15.97 -7.25
N SER A 101 4.10 -16.75 -6.33
CA SER A 101 3.22 -17.88 -6.68
C SER A 101 1.90 -17.39 -7.28
N ILE A 102 1.41 -16.24 -6.83
CA ILE A 102 0.15 -15.64 -7.28
C ILE A 102 0.31 -14.75 -8.51
N ARG A 103 1.54 -14.40 -8.91
CA ARG A 103 1.78 -13.66 -10.15
C ARG A 103 1.34 -14.51 -11.35
N PRO A 104 0.73 -13.94 -12.38
CA PRO A 104 0.40 -14.67 -13.60
C PRO A 104 1.67 -15.11 -14.34
N SER A 105 1.55 -16.11 -15.22
CA SER A 105 2.57 -16.38 -16.23
C SER A 105 2.54 -15.33 -17.34
N MET A 106 3.65 -15.13 -18.06
CA MET A 106 3.67 -14.19 -19.19
C MET A 106 2.64 -14.53 -20.28
N GLY A 107 2.35 -15.80 -20.52
CA GLY A 107 1.28 -16.21 -21.44
C GLY A 107 -0.10 -15.75 -20.98
N GLN A 108 -0.39 -15.82 -19.68
CA GLN A 108 -1.63 -15.29 -19.11
C GLN A 108 -1.68 -13.75 -19.19
N VAL A 109 -0.55 -13.06 -18.94
CA VAL A 109 -0.47 -11.60 -19.08
C VAL A 109 -0.84 -11.17 -20.49
N VAL A 110 -0.26 -11.81 -21.51
CA VAL A 110 -0.58 -11.54 -22.92
C VAL A 110 -2.04 -11.84 -23.21
N GLY A 111 -2.56 -13.00 -22.78
CA GLY A 111 -3.96 -13.36 -22.99
C GLY A 111 -4.95 -12.37 -22.37
N ILE A 112 -4.62 -11.80 -21.21
CA ILE A 112 -5.42 -10.73 -20.59
C ILE A 112 -5.35 -9.46 -21.45
N LEU A 113 -4.16 -9.01 -21.83
CA LEU A 113 -3.99 -7.79 -22.63
C LEU A 113 -4.65 -7.88 -24.00
N GLU A 114 -4.61 -9.05 -24.64
CA GLU A 114 -5.26 -9.34 -25.93
C GLU A 114 -6.78 -9.56 -25.85
N ARG A 115 -7.41 -9.37 -24.67
CA ARG A 115 -8.86 -9.61 -24.44
C ARG A 115 -9.29 -11.06 -24.60
N VAL A 116 -8.37 -12.00 -24.54
CA VAL A 116 -8.67 -13.45 -24.60
C VAL A 116 -9.19 -13.95 -23.25
N THR A 117 -8.82 -13.29 -22.15
CA THR A 117 -9.19 -13.69 -20.79
C THR A 117 -9.48 -12.48 -19.93
N ASP A 118 -10.59 -12.52 -19.19
CA ASP A 118 -10.91 -11.48 -18.22
C ASP A 118 -10.11 -11.64 -16.93
N VAL A 119 -9.82 -10.51 -16.28
CA VAL A 119 -9.02 -10.47 -15.06
C VAL A 119 -9.86 -9.92 -13.90
N ASN A 120 -9.91 -10.70 -12.81
CA ASN A 120 -10.50 -10.26 -11.55
C ASN A 120 -9.61 -9.23 -10.84
N LEU A 121 -10.20 -8.51 -9.88
CA LEU A 121 -9.44 -7.58 -9.06
C LEU A 121 -8.32 -8.31 -8.30
N PRO A 122 -7.07 -7.81 -8.37
CA PRO A 122 -5.96 -8.40 -7.64
C PRO A 122 -6.08 -8.16 -6.12
N PRO A 123 -5.45 -9.01 -5.30
CA PRO A 123 -5.30 -8.73 -3.89
C PRO A 123 -4.42 -7.48 -3.69
N MET A 124 -4.69 -6.71 -2.63
CA MET A 124 -3.85 -5.56 -2.31
C MET A 124 -2.42 -6.00 -1.97
N PRO A 125 -1.40 -5.50 -2.70
CA PRO A 125 0.01 -5.78 -2.40
C PRO A 125 0.35 -5.50 -0.92
N ARG A 126 1.24 -6.29 -0.30
CA ARG A 126 1.55 -6.10 1.12
C ARG A 126 2.27 -4.77 1.35
N SER A 127 3.05 -4.30 0.38
CA SER A 127 3.65 -2.96 0.37
C SER A 127 2.63 -1.85 0.65
N LEU A 128 1.43 -1.93 0.07
CA LEU A 128 0.30 -1.03 0.33
C LEU A 128 -0.31 -1.23 1.72
N ARG A 129 -0.45 -2.49 2.16
CA ARG A 129 -0.97 -2.81 3.51
C ARG A 129 -0.12 -2.20 4.61
N VAL A 130 1.20 -2.15 4.45
CA VAL A 130 2.12 -1.54 5.43
C VAL A 130 1.93 -0.02 5.49
N LEU A 131 1.62 0.63 4.37
CA LEU A 131 1.36 2.07 4.35
C LEU A 131 -0.03 2.42 4.93
N GLY A 132 -1.02 1.56 4.72
CA GLY A 132 -2.34 1.63 5.38
C GLY A 132 -2.27 1.28 6.88
N ALA A 133 -1.40 0.34 7.27
CA ALA A 133 -1.25 -0.10 8.66
C ALA A 133 -0.47 0.88 9.56
N ARG A 134 0.17 1.93 9.00
CA ARG A 134 0.65 3.06 9.82
C ARG A 134 -0.50 3.91 10.40
N GLN A 135 -1.75 3.67 9.99
CA GLN A 135 -2.95 4.16 10.68
C GLN A 135 -3.47 3.12 11.69
N LYS A 136 -2.65 2.78 12.70
CA LYS A 136 -3.14 2.38 14.04
C LYS A 136 -2.03 2.33 15.08
N GLU A 137 -1.18 3.35 15.15
CA GLU A 137 -0.34 3.51 16.33
C GLU A 137 -0.08 4.99 16.61
N MET A 138 -1.08 5.64 17.20
CA MET A 138 -0.87 6.78 18.10
C MET A 138 -2.10 6.95 19.00
N VAL A 139 -2.14 6.24 20.12
CA VAL A 139 -2.39 6.90 21.41
C VAL A 139 -1.39 6.32 22.39
N PHE A 140 -0.46 7.19 22.77
CA PHE A 140 0.57 6.99 23.79
C PHE A 140 -0.03 6.57 25.14
N PHE A 141 0.65 5.67 25.83
CA PHE A 141 0.41 5.31 27.22
C PHE A 141 0.23 6.54 28.13
N THR A 142 -0.81 6.54 28.95
CA THR A 142 -0.69 7.03 30.33
C THR A 142 -1.41 6.07 31.28
N ASN A 143 -0.64 5.53 32.22
CA ASN A 143 -1.14 4.79 33.37
C ASN A 143 -2.14 5.63 34.17
N THR A 144 -3.12 4.96 34.76
CA THR A 144 -3.97 5.51 35.81
C THR A 144 -3.12 6.05 36.96
N SER A 145 -3.25 7.35 37.24
CA SER A 145 -3.17 7.87 38.60
C SER A 145 -4.18 8.99 38.77
N ARG A 146 -5.05 8.78 39.77
CA ARG A 146 -6.20 9.57 40.17
C ARG A 146 -5.79 10.97 40.66
N GLY A 147 -6.62 11.98 40.38
CA GLY A 147 -6.57 13.30 40.99
C GLY A 147 -7.89 14.03 40.76
N VAL A 148 -8.75 14.00 41.78
CA VAL A 148 -10.17 14.42 41.81
C VAL A 148 -10.32 15.94 41.97
N SER A 149 -11.33 16.54 41.32
CA SER A 149 -11.97 17.78 41.79
C SER A 149 -13.43 17.86 41.33
N SER A 150 -14.37 17.59 42.25
CA SER A 150 -15.57 18.40 42.49
C SER A 150 -16.48 17.74 43.54
N GLN A 151 -16.54 18.41 44.69
CA GLN A 151 -17.62 18.50 45.70
C GLN A 151 -18.67 17.38 45.84
N VAL A 152 -18.76 16.79 47.04
CA VAL A 152 -20.01 16.64 47.84
C VAL A 152 -19.66 16.65 49.34
N LYS A 153 -20.44 17.41 50.14
CA LYS A 153 -20.38 17.54 51.62
C LYS A 153 -20.81 16.25 52.33
N SER A 154 -20.27 15.95 53.52
CA SER A 154 -21.01 15.78 54.80
C SER A 154 -20.28 14.93 55.87
N THR A 155 -20.18 15.51 57.08
CA THR A 155 -20.43 14.89 58.41
C THR A 155 -19.36 14.00 59.11
N THR A 156 -18.63 14.65 60.04
CA THR A 156 -18.30 14.30 61.45
C THR A 156 -17.93 12.86 61.90
N LEU A 157 -16.77 12.69 62.59
CA LEU A 157 -16.61 12.40 64.04
C LEU A 157 -15.22 11.79 64.40
N SER A 158 -14.51 12.47 65.30
CA SER A 158 -13.83 11.99 66.53
C SER A 158 -12.83 10.81 66.55
N GLY A 159 -11.66 11.07 67.15
CA GLY A 159 -10.91 10.14 68.03
C GLY A 159 -9.56 9.66 67.49
N SER A 160 -8.42 10.21 67.96
CA SER A 160 -7.52 9.64 69.00
C SER A 160 -6.83 8.35 68.56
N SER A 161 -5.53 8.07 68.68
CA SER A 161 -4.41 8.66 69.43
C SER A 161 -3.18 7.76 69.18
N ILE A 162 -1.98 8.29 69.41
CA ILE A 162 -0.83 7.65 70.09
C ILE A 162 0.29 6.88 69.31
N GLU A 163 1.50 7.40 69.58
CA GLU A 163 2.90 6.87 69.72
C GLU A 163 3.59 6.09 68.59
N MET A 164 4.78 6.49 68.09
CA MET A 164 6.10 6.87 68.65
C MET A 164 7.03 5.66 68.88
N ARG A 165 8.31 5.88 68.54
CA ARG A 165 9.56 5.13 68.86
C ARG A 165 9.99 4.09 67.83
N VAL A 166 11.25 4.02 67.41
CA VAL A 166 12.53 4.69 67.77
C VAL A 166 13.25 5.05 66.48
#